data_AF-A0A9D1LNN0-F1
#
_entry.id   AF-A0A9D1LNN0-F1
#
_cell.length_a   1.000
_cell.length_b   1.000
_cell.length_c   1.000
_cell.angle_alpha   90.00
_cell.angle_beta   90.00
_cell.angle_gamma   90.00
#
_symmetry.space_group_name_H-M   'P 1'
#
loop_
_entity.id
_entity.type
_entity.pdbx_description
1 polymer ?
#
loop_
_entity_poly.entity_id
_entity_poly.type
_entity_poly.pdbx_seq_one_letter_code
_entity_poly.pdbx_strand_id
1 'polypeptide(L)'
;MDEIDPNKVVEVEVKSEKVNPTPKKQASPKKGIDDHTKPILFYGRIAYICLRYGPTGLILSLLASLIFSILASGANWEGLFLIVAIISYALAAVFLILTIVGLVCHAIRNHYMKSDPNYTRGDK
;
A
#
# COMPACT_ATOMS: atom_id res chain seq x y z
N MET A 1 -31.19 57.96 43.19
CA MET A 1 -29.80 57.49 43.38
C MET A 1 -30.01 56.33 44.32
N ASP A 2 -30.23 55.16 43.72
CA ASP A 2 -30.89 54.05 44.38
C ASP A 2 -30.06 52.80 44.18
N GLU A 3 -30.04 52.03 45.25
CA GLU A 3 -28.93 51.24 45.75
C GLU A 3 -28.62 50.04 44.86
N ILE A 4 -27.31 49.82 44.68
CA ILE A 4 -26.77 48.58 44.18
C ILE A 4 -26.93 47.56 45.32
N ASP A 5 -27.95 46.73 45.22
CA ASP A 5 -28.16 45.59 46.11
C ASP A 5 -26.97 44.61 45.97
N PRO A 6 -26.12 44.44 47.00
CA PRO A 6 -24.94 43.59 46.94
C PRO A 6 -25.28 42.09 47.07
N ASN A 7 -26.56 41.71 47.15
CA ASN A 7 -26.98 40.36 47.49
C ASN A 7 -27.59 39.57 46.31
N LYS A 8 -27.29 39.97 45.08
CA LYS A 8 -27.65 39.19 43.88
C LYS A 8 -26.68 38.02 43.69
N VAL A 9 -26.89 36.96 44.46
CA VAL A 9 -26.25 35.67 44.23
C VAL A 9 -26.78 35.13 42.91
N VAL A 10 -25.95 35.17 41.87
CA VAL A 10 -26.21 34.48 40.61
C VAL A 10 -26.05 32.99 40.92
N GLU A 11 -27.16 32.29 41.11
CA GLU A 11 -27.19 30.83 41.11
C GLU A 11 -26.78 30.34 39.73
N VAL A 12 -25.48 30.10 39.56
CA VAL A 12 -24.98 29.35 38.43
C VAL A 12 -25.36 27.90 38.70
N GLU A 13 -26.47 27.45 38.11
CA GLU A 13 -26.74 26.02 37.97
C GLU A 13 -25.59 25.39 37.19
N VAL A 14 -24.60 24.90 37.92
CA VAL A 14 -23.61 23.97 37.39
C VAL A 14 -24.38 22.69 37.11
N LYS A 15 -24.93 22.58 35.89
CA LYS A 15 -25.37 21.30 35.34
C LYS A 15 -24.16 20.39 35.31
N SER A 16 -24.06 19.59 36.36
CA SER A 16 -23.23 18.42 36.48
C SER A 16 -23.70 17.41 35.45
N GLU A 17 -23.27 17.58 34.20
CA GLU A 17 -23.44 16.57 33.18
C GLU A 17 -22.42 15.45 33.43
N LYS A 18 -22.79 14.55 34.35
CA LYS A 18 -22.29 13.18 34.33
C LYS A 18 -22.81 12.51 33.07
N VAL A 19 -22.08 12.59 31.96
CA VAL A 19 -22.10 11.52 30.97
C VAL A 19 -20.69 11.37 30.43
N ASN A 20 -20.01 10.33 30.91
CA ASN A 20 -18.98 9.69 30.13
C ASN A 20 -19.71 8.72 29.18
N PRO A 21 -19.76 8.93 27.85
CA PRO A 21 -20.01 7.84 26.95
C PRO A 21 -18.67 7.49 26.32
N THR A 22 -18.07 6.44 26.88
CA THR A 22 -17.42 5.35 26.14
C THR A 22 -17.24 5.59 24.63
N PRO A 23 -16.02 5.40 24.07
CA PRO A 23 -15.78 5.56 22.64
C PRO A 23 -16.84 4.75 21.89
N LYS A 24 -17.57 5.43 20.98
CA LYS A 24 -18.63 4.86 20.14
C LYS A 24 -18.28 3.41 19.82
N LYS A 25 -19.01 2.47 20.42
CA LYS A 25 -18.94 1.05 20.07
C LYS A 25 -18.95 1.01 18.55
N GLN A 26 -17.84 0.55 17.98
CA GLN A 26 -17.75 0.20 16.56
C GLN A 26 -19.01 -0.59 16.25
N ALA A 27 -19.88 0.01 15.44
CA ALA A 27 -21.03 -0.70 14.91
C ALA A 27 -20.47 -1.99 14.31
N SER A 28 -20.92 -3.12 14.85
CA SER A 28 -20.60 -4.47 14.40
C SER A 28 -20.44 -4.47 12.88
N PRO A 29 -19.32 -5.00 12.34
CA PRO A 29 -19.01 -4.88 10.94
C PRO A 29 -20.18 -5.40 10.12
N LYS A 30 -20.73 -4.55 9.23
CA LYS A 30 -21.74 -4.99 8.26
C LYS A 30 -21.19 -6.23 7.59
N LYS A 31 -22.01 -7.28 7.51
CA LYS A 31 -21.69 -8.66 7.07
C LYS A 31 -20.98 -8.79 5.71
N GLY A 32 -20.70 -7.69 4.99
CA GLY A 32 -19.91 -7.63 3.75
C GLY A 32 -18.53 -6.98 3.87
N ILE A 33 -18.07 -6.58 5.07
CA ILE A 33 -16.72 -6.04 5.26
C ILE A 33 -15.65 -7.13 5.06
N ASP A 34 -15.93 -8.36 5.49
CA ASP A 34 -14.99 -9.48 5.34
C ASP A 34 -14.82 -9.97 3.90
N ASP A 35 -15.85 -9.81 3.05
CA ASP A 35 -15.83 -10.34 1.68
C ASP A 35 -14.84 -9.60 0.77
N HIS A 36 -14.64 -8.30 0.97
CA HIS A 36 -13.68 -7.51 0.19
C HIS A 36 -12.34 -7.32 0.90
N THR A 37 -12.30 -7.36 2.24
CA THR A 37 -11.06 -7.14 2.99
C THR A 37 -10.01 -8.23 2.71
N LYS A 38 -10.42 -9.51 2.69
CA LYS A 38 -9.51 -10.65 2.44
C LYS A 38 -8.83 -10.59 1.06
N PRO A 39 -9.54 -10.41 -0.06
CA PRO A 39 -8.89 -10.29 -1.36
C PRO A 39 -8.04 -9.03 -1.49
N ILE A 40 -8.46 -7.89 -0.93
CA ILE A 40 -7.67 -6.65 -0.94
C ILE A 40 -6.31 -6.86 -0.27
N LEU A 41 -6.28 -7.50 0.91
CA LEU A 41 -5.04 -7.79 1.63
C LEU A 41 -4.18 -8.80 0.88
N PHE A 42 -4.78 -9.85 0.32
CA PHE A 42 -4.06 -10.88 -0.43
C PHE A 42 -3.38 -10.32 -1.68
N TYR A 43 -4.14 -9.69 -2.57
CA TYR A 43 -3.59 -9.08 -3.79
C TYR A 43 -2.66 -7.91 -3.47
N GLY A 44 -2.93 -7.17 -2.39
CA GLY A 44 -2.04 -6.11 -1.91
C GLY A 44 -0.67 -6.61 -1.48
N ARG A 45 -0.60 -7.74 -0.75
CA ARG A 45 0.68 -8.35 -0.34
C ARG A 45 1.49 -8.85 -1.53
N ILE A 46 0.83 -9.55 -2.47
CA ILE A 46 1.49 -10.05 -3.68
C ILE A 46 2.00 -8.86 -4.52
N ALA A 47 1.14 -7.87 -4.78
CA ALA A 47 1.53 -6.67 -5.51
C ALA A 47 2.71 -5.96 -4.85
N TYR A 48 2.71 -5.83 -3.52
CA TYR A 48 3.82 -5.19 -2.79
C TYR A 48 5.14 -5.93 -3.00
N ILE A 49 5.17 -7.25 -2.82
CA ILE A 49 6.40 -8.03 -3.00
C ILE A 49 6.88 -7.95 -4.44
N CYS A 50 5.98 -8.21 -5.39
CA CYS A 50 6.28 -8.19 -6.82
C CYS A 50 6.77 -6.82 -7.31
N LEU A 51 6.13 -5.72 -6.90
CA LEU A 51 6.53 -4.37 -7.31
C LEU A 51 7.75 -3.84 -6.55
N ARG A 52 8.02 -4.34 -5.34
CA ARG A 52 9.21 -3.96 -4.57
C ARG A 52 10.48 -4.59 -5.13
N TYR A 53 10.42 -5.88 -5.49
CA TYR A 53 11.59 -6.65 -5.90
C TYR A 53 11.68 -6.86 -7.41
N GLY A 54 10.56 -6.89 -8.13
CA GLY A 54 10.50 -7.12 -9.58
C GLY A 54 11.31 -6.10 -10.39
N PRO A 55 11.00 -4.79 -10.31
CA PRO A 55 11.74 -3.77 -11.05
C PRO A 55 13.22 -3.73 -10.68
N THR A 56 13.53 -3.88 -9.39
CA THR A 56 14.91 -3.88 -8.89
C THR A 56 15.70 -5.06 -9.46
N GLY A 57 15.14 -6.27 -9.44
CA GLY A 57 15.75 -7.47 -10.01
C GLY A 57 15.92 -7.39 -11.53
N LEU A 58 14.97 -6.77 -12.23
CA LEU A 58 15.05 -6.51 -13.66
C LEU A 58 16.22 -5.58 -13.99
N ILE A 59 16.32 -4.44 -13.30
CA ILE A 59 17.41 -3.48 -13.47
C ILE A 59 18.77 -4.13 -13.19
N LEU A 60 18.89 -4.87 -12.09
CA LEU A 60 20.11 -5.60 -11.73
C LEU A 60 20.51 -6.62 -12.80
N SER A 61 19.56 -7.38 -13.33
CA SER A 61 19.84 -8.39 -14.35
C SER A 61 20.34 -7.77 -15.66
N LEU A 62 19.74 -6.65 -16.08
CA LEU A 62 20.18 -5.91 -17.27
C LEU A 62 21.53 -5.22 -17.06
N LEU A 63 21.76 -4.61 -15.89
CA LEU A 63 23.05 -4.01 -15.55
C LEU A 63 24.16 -5.04 -15.51
N ALA A 64 23.91 -6.23 -14.95
CA ALA A 64 24.88 -7.32 -14.93
C ALA A 64 25.27 -7.73 -16.37
N SER A 65 24.29 -7.87 -17.26
CA SER A 65 24.55 -8.16 -18.68
C SER A 65 25.38 -7.05 -19.34
N LEU A 66 25.03 -5.78 -19.12
CA LEU A 66 25.74 -4.63 -19.69
C LEU A 66 27.20 -4.57 -19.23
N ILE A 67 27.45 -4.73 -17.93
CA ILE A 67 28.81 -4.72 -17.35
C ILE A 67 29.63 -5.87 -17.95
N PHE A 68 29.03 -7.05 -18.07
CA PHE A 68 29.71 -8.21 -18.63
C PHE A 68 30.00 -8.05 -20.13
N SER A 69 29.10 -7.41 -20.89
CA SER A 69 29.34 -7.05 -22.30
C SER A 69 30.55 -6.13 -22.46
N ILE A 70 30.67 -5.11 -21.60
CA ILE A 70 31.81 -4.17 -21.63
C ILE A 70 33.10 -4.90 -21.30
N LEU A 71 33.10 -5.76 -20.28
CA LEU A 71 34.28 -6.51 -19.85
C LEU A 71 34.72 -7.54 -20.90
N ALA A 72 33.76 -8.24 -21.51
CA ALA A 72 34.01 -9.23 -22.54
C ALA A 72 34.46 -8.60 -23.87
N SER A 73 34.09 -7.35 -24.17
CA SER A 73 34.53 -6.65 -25.39
C SER A 73 36.05 -6.49 -25.51
N GLY A 74 36.79 -6.56 -24.39
CA GLY A 74 38.25 -6.45 -24.36
C GLY A 74 38.99 -7.78 -24.20
N ALA A 75 38.27 -8.90 -24.08
CA ALA A 75 38.83 -10.22 -23.77
C ALA A 75 38.27 -11.29 -24.72
N ASN A 76 39.05 -12.31 -25.06
CA ASN A 76 38.60 -13.43 -25.91
C ASN A 76 37.68 -14.42 -25.15
N TRP A 77 36.67 -13.90 -24.45
CA TRP A 77 35.79 -14.65 -23.54
C TRP A 77 34.39 -14.89 -24.13
N GLU A 78 34.28 -14.96 -25.46
CA GLU A 78 33.01 -14.98 -26.19
C GLU A 78 32.03 -16.07 -25.71
N GLY A 79 32.53 -17.27 -25.40
CA GLY A 79 31.69 -18.36 -24.87
C GLY A 79 31.14 -18.09 -23.47
N LEU A 80 31.96 -17.53 -22.58
CA LEU A 80 31.54 -17.16 -21.23
C LEU A 80 30.54 -16.01 -21.26
N PHE A 81 30.76 -15.04 -22.15
CA PHE A 81 29.86 -13.92 -22.38
C PHE A 81 28.46 -14.40 -22.81
N LEU A 82 28.39 -15.30 -23.77
CA LEU A 82 27.12 -15.82 -24.28
C LEU A 82 26.32 -16.55 -23.17
N ILE A 83 26.98 -17.34 -22.33
CA ILE A 83 26.34 -18.02 -21.19
C ILE A 83 25.79 -17.00 -20.19
N VAL A 84 26.59 -16.01 -19.78
CA VAL A 84 26.15 -14.98 -18.83
C VAL A 84 25.00 -14.16 -19.40
N ALA A 85 25.07 -13.78 -20.68
CA ALA A 85 24.01 -13.04 -21.34
C ALA A 85 22.69 -13.82 -21.31
N ILE A 86 22.69 -15.11 -21.67
CA ILE A 86 21.50 -15.97 -21.62
C ILE A 86 20.91 -16.00 -20.19
N ILE A 87 21.74 -16.21 -19.17
CA ILE A 87 21.30 -16.25 -17.77
C ILE A 87 20.71 -14.90 -17.35
N SER A 88 21.37 -13.79 -17.67
CA SER A 88 20.91 -12.44 -17.34
C SER A 88 19.58 -12.12 -18.01
N TYR A 89 19.39 -12.45 -19.29
CA TYR A 89 18.13 -12.25 -19.99
C TYR A 89 17.01 -13.15 -19.45
N ALA A 90 17.31 -14.40 -19.12
CA ALA A 90 16.34 -15.29 -18.49
C ALA A 90 15.88 -14.75 -17.12
N LEU A 91 16.80 -14.27 -16.28
CA LEU A 91 16.47 -13.63 -15.01
C LEU A 91 15.65 -12.34 -15.23
N ALA A 92 16.06 -11.49 -16.19
CA ALA A 92 15.32 -10.28 -16.51
C ALA A 92 13.87 -10.59 -16.94
N ALA A 93 13.66 -11.64 -17.74
CA ALA A 93 12.32 -12.09 -18.14
C ALA A 93 11.50 -12.56 -16.94
N VAL A 94 12.08 -13.32 -16.01
CA VAL A 94 11.40 -13.74 -14.77
C VAL A 94 10.98 -12.53 -13.94
N PHE A 95 11.88 -11.56 -13.74
CA PHE A 95 11.57 -10.34 -12.99
C PHE A 95 10.56 -9.44 -13.70
N LEU A 96 10.55 -9.43 -15.04
CA LEU A 96 9.54 -8.75 -15.83
C LEU A 96 8.16 -9.37 -15.61
N ILE A 97 8.06 -10.71 -15.68
CA ILE A 97 6.80 -11.43 -15.42
C ILE A 97 6.32 -11.13 -13.99
N LEU A 98 7.20 -11.18 -12.99
CA LEU A 98 6.85 -10.84 -11.61
C LEU A 98 6.33 -9.40 -11.49
N THR A 99 6.96 -8.46 -12.18
CA THR A 99 6.53 -7.05 -12.18
C THR A 99 5.14 -6.91 -12.81
N ILE A 100 4.89 -7.56 -13.95
CA ILE A 100 3.58 -7.57 -14.61
C ILE A 100 2.51 -8.18 -13.69
N VAL A 101 2.79 -9.33 -13.07
CA VAL A 101 1.88 -9.96 -12.10
C VAL A 101 1.60 -9.00 -10.93
N GLY A 102 2.62 -8.31 -10.42
CA GLY A 102 2.46 -7.29 -9.39
C GLY A 102 1.54 -6.14 -9.80
N LEU A 103 1.69 -5.64 -11.04
CA LEU A 103 0.82 -4.61 -11.60
C LEU A 103 -0.63 -5.09 -11.75
N VAL A 104 -0.83 -6.32 -12.23
CA VAL A 104 -2.15 -6.93 -12.35
C VAL A 104 -2.81 -7.09 -10.98
N CYS A 105 -2.10 -7.63 -9.99
CA CYS A 105 -2.60 -7.73 -8.63
C CYS A 105 -2.92 -6.36 -8.02
N HIS A 106 -2.09 -5.34 -8.30
CA HIS A 106 -2.35 -3.97 -7.85
C HIS A 106 -3.63 -3.40 -8.49
N ALA A 107 -3.84 -3.64 -9.79
CA ALA A 107 -5.04 -3.22 -10.49
C ALA A 107 -6.30 -3.91 -9.93
N ILE A 108 -6.23 -5.22 -9.70
CA ILE A 108 -7.30 -6.01 -9.08
C ILE A 108 -7.62 -5.49 -7.67
N ARG A 109 -6.58 -5.24 -6.85
CA ARG A 109 -6.75 -4.64 -5.51
C ARG A 109 -7.50 -3.31 -5.60
N ASN A 110 -7.08 -2.43 -6.50
CA ASN A 110 -7.72 -1.12 -6.67
C ASN A 110 -9.17 -1.24 -7.16
N HIS A 111 -9.49 -2.23 -7.98
CA HIS A 111 -10.87 -2.53 -8.39
C HIS A 111 -11.74 -2.93 -7.18
N TYR A 112 -11.25 -3.84 -6.33
CA TYR A 112 -11.95 -4.23 -5.10
C TYR A 112 -12.09 -3.06 -4.11
N MET A 113 -11.05 -2.23 -3.95
CA MET A 113 -11.11 -1.04 -3.10
C MET A 113 -12.17 -0.03 -3.59
N LYS A 114 -12.27 0.21 -4.90
CA LYS A 114 -13.32 1.10 -5.45
C LYS A 114 -14.74 0.57 -5.22
N SER A 115 -14.89 -0.76 -5.21
CA SER A 115 -16.18 -1.43 -4.99
C SER A 115 -16.58 -1.47 -3.51
N ASP A 116 -15.63 -1.24 -2.59
CA ASP A 116 -15.88 -1.25 -1.15
C ASP A 116 -16.42 0.12 -0.68
N PRO A 117 -17.64 0.17 -0.09
CA PRO A 117 -18.26 1.41 0.40
C PRO A 117 -17.48 2.12 1.53
N ASN A 118 -16.51 1.46 2.18
CA ASN A 118 -15.62 2.09 3.15
C ASN A 118 -14.53 2.95 2.50
N TYR A 119 -14.12 2.64 1.27
CA TYR A 119 -13.08 3.38 0.54
C TYR A 119 -13.65 4.44 -0.41
N THR A 120 -14.91 4.31 -0.82
CA THR A 120 -15.61 5.31 -1.66
C THR A 120 -16.19 6.49 -0.88
N ARG A 121 -16.28 6.42 0.45
CA ARG A 121 -16.86 7.49 1.29
C ARG A 121 -15.92 8.66 1.61
N GLY A 122 -14.67 8.62 1.16
CA GLY A 122 -13.69 9.68 1.38
C GLY A 122 -13.76 10.85 0.39
N ASP A 123 -14.70 10.84 -0.57
CA ASP A 123 -14.79 11.81 -1.66
C ASP A 123 -16.08 12.66 -1.57
N LYS A 124 -16.35 13.20 -0.38
CA LYS A 124 -17.40 14.21 -0.15
C LYS A 124 -16.91 15.32 0.74
#